data_AF-A0A2T5LK11-F1
#
_entry.id   AF-A0A2T5LK11-F1
#
_cell.length_a   1.000
_cell.length_b   1.000
_cell.length_c   1.000
_cell.angle_alpha   90.00
_cell.angle_beta   90.00
_cell.angle_gamma   90.00
#
_symmetry.space_group_name_H-M   'P 1'
#
loop_
_entity.id
_entity.type
_entity.pdbx_description
1 polymer ?
#
loop_
_entity_poly.entity_id
_entity_poly.type
_entity_poly.pdbx_seq_one_letter_code
_entity_poly.pdbx_strand_id
1 'polypeptide(L)'
;MKNTILTAALLTCLLGLPFSAVARNGDPAPKGWLLIRSGVANDNNNYGKEDSDSNGKLQGVSVLCADTSETAVNVTNLIGTDGTRVWGPNRGIARASTVINLGGNVVIDALQNNPNHCLINGLTVSQIKGIWH
;
A
#
# COMPACT_ATOMS: atom_id res chain seq x y z
N MET A 1 -33.46 52.12 36.22
CA MET A 1 -33.88 50.82 35.64
C MET A 1 -32.86 50.49 34.56
N LYS A 2 -31.69 49.92 34.91
CA LYS A 2 -31.31 48.51 34.73
C LYS A 2 -32.01 47.86 33.52
N ASN A 3 -31.21 47.42 32.54
CA ASN A 3 -31.31 46.09 31.95
C ASN A 3 -29.99 45.73 31.26
N THR A 4 -29.27 44.84 31.94
CA THR A 4 -28.05 44.16 31.52
C THR A 4 -28.42 43.09 30.50
N ILE A 5 -27.84 43.12 29.30
CA ILE A 5 -27.97 42.04 28.32
C ILE A 5 -26.74 41.15 28.46
N LEU A 6 -26.98 39.93 28.96
CA LEU A 6 -25.99 38.86 29.09
C LEU A 6 -25.76 38.24 27.70
N THR A 7 -24.56 38.42 27.15
CA THR A 7 -24.07 37.65 26.00
C THR A 7 -23.76 36.21 26.44
N ALA A 8 -24.61 35.26 26.08
CA ALA A 8 -24.34 33.84 26.21
C ALA A 8 -23.39 33.39 25.10
N ALA A 9 -22.16 33.02 25.48
CA ALA A 9 -21.23 32.35 24.57
C ALA A 9 -21.62 30.86 24.49
N LEU A 10 -22.20 30.44 23.36
CA LEU A 10 -22.38 29.02 23.04
C LEU A 10 -21.02 28.46 22.60
N LEU A 11 -20.33 27.80 23.52
CA LEU A 11 -19.14 27.01 23.22
C LEU A 11 -19.60 25.63 22.71
N THR A 12 -19.85 25.50 21.42
CA THR A 12 -20.09 24.19 20.78
C THR A 12 -18.77 23.45 20.66
N CYS A 13 -18.48 22.63 21.67
CA CYS A 13 -17.42 21.64 21.64
C CYS A 13 -17.87 20.51 20.69
N LEU A 14 -17.55 20.61 19.40
CA LEU A 14 -17.68 19.49 18.46
C LEU A 14 -16.67 18.41 18.89
N LEU A 15 -17.15 17.41 19.61
CA LEU A 15 -16.46 16.13 19.80
C LEU A 15 -16.30 15.49 18.42
N GLY A 16 -15.14 15.72 17.80
CA GLY A 16 -14.71 15.01 16.60
C GLY A 16 -14.52 13.54 16.94
N LEU A 17 -15.54 12.73 16.66
CA LEU A 17 -15.40 11.28 16.62
C LEU A 17 -14.33 10.98 15.56
N PRO A 18 -13.25 10.23 15.88
CA PRO A 18 -12.32 9.78 14.88
C PRO A 18 -13.06 8.75 14.03
N PHE A 19 -13.64 9.19 12.92
CA PHE A 19 -14.00 8.28 11.84
C PHE A 19 -12.69 7.69 11.34
N SER A 20 -12.36 6.48 11.79
CA SER A 20 -11.34 5.67 11.13
C SER A 20 -11.80 5.50 9.69
N ALA A 21 -11.24 6.29 8.77
CA ALA A 21 -11.49 6.12 7.36
C ALA A 21 -11.07 4.68 7.01
N VAL A 22 -12.04 3.88 6.55
CA VAL A 22 -11.74 2.55 6.00
C VAL A 22 -10.96 2.79 4.71
N ALA A 23 -9.80 2.16 4.59
CA ALA A 23 -8.96 2.27 3.40
C ALA A 23 -9.73 1.81 2.15
N ARG A 24 -9.56 2.54 1.05
CA ARG A 24 -10.24 2.34 -0.24
C ARG A 24 -9.23 2.24 -1.38
N ASN A 25 -9.68 1.72 -2.51
CA ASN A 25 -8.88 1.75 -3.74
C ASN A 25 -8.50 3.19 -4.08
N GLY A 26 -7.25 3.39 -4.47
CA GLY A 26 -6.64 4.70 -4.69
C GLY A 26 -5.97 5.30 -3.45
N ASP A 27 -6.25 4.80 -2.25
CA ASP A 27 -5.57 5.30 -1.05
C ASP A 27 -4.11 4.83 -1.00
N PRO A 28 -3.19 5.66 -0.46
CA PRO A 28 -1.82 5.24 -0.23
C PRO A 28 -1.79 4.14 0.84
N ALA A 29 -1.07 3.05 0.56
CA ALA A 29 -0.85 2.02 1.55
C ALA A 29 0.05 2.57 2.68
N PRO A 30 -0.32 2.39 3.95
CA PRO A 30 0.49 2.81 5.09
C PRO A 30 1.92 2.25 5.06
N LYS A 31 2.90 3.07 5.48
CA LYS A 31 4.33 2.72 5.48
C LYS A 31 4.68 1.40 6.18
N GLY A 32 3.90 1.00 7.18
CA GLY A 32 4.13 -0.24 7.94
C GLY A 32 3.73 -1.52 7.20
N TRP A 33 2.95 -1.42 6.13
CA TRP A 33 2.38 -2.59 5.47
C TRP A 33 3.46 -3.48 4.84
N LEU A 34 3.24 -4.78 4.97
CA LEU A 34 4.02 -5.82 4.32
C LEU A 34 3.65 -5.84 2.84
N LEU A 35 4.65 -5.97 1.96
CA LEU A 35 4.47 -6.17 0.53
C LEU A 35 5.00 -7.55 0.15
N ILE A 36 4.27 -8.25 -0.73
CA ILE A 36 4.69 -9.54 -1.26
C ILE A 36 4.53 -9.54 -2.77
N ARG A 37 5.60 -9.92 -3.48
CA ARG A 37 5.59 -10.11 -4.93
C ARG A 37 5.97 -11.53 -5.29
N SER A 38 5.28 -12.11 -6.25
CA SER A 38 5.59 -13.46 -6.75
C SER A 38 6.82 -13.44 -7.68
N GLY A 39 7.49 -14.58 -7.79
CA GLY A 39 8.59 -14.79 -8.72
C GLY A 39 9.95 -14.32 -8.21
N VAL A 40 10.93 -14.27 -9.11
CA VAL A 40 12.29 -13.80 -8.80
C VAL A 40 12.29 -12.28 -8.85
N ALA A 41 11.79 -11.65 -7.78
CA ALA A 41 11.51 -10.22 -7.75
C ALA A 41 12.75 -9.32 -7.97
N ASN A 42 13.95 -9.85 -7.73
CA ASN A 42 15.22 -9.15 -8.00
C ASN A 42 15.82 -9.45 -9.40
N ASP A 43 15.07 -10.07 -10.32
CA ASP A 43 15.48 -10.29 -11.72
C ASP A 43 14.92 -9.20 -12.64
N ASN A 44 15.73 -8.73 -13.60
CA ASN A 44 15.31 -7.75 -14.62
C ASN A 44 14.12 -8.27 -15.44
N ASN A 45 14.15 -9.56 -15.78
CA ASN A 45 13.15 -10.17 -16.64
C ASN A 45 11.75 -10.14 -16.01
N ASN A 46 11.66 -10.02 -14.68
CA ASN A 46 10.40 -9.91 -13.95
C ASN A 46 9.68 -8.56 -14.13
N TYR A 47 10.33 -7.59 -14.77
CA TYR A 47 9.80 -6.26 -15.05
C TYR A 47 9.66 -5.96 -16.54
N GLY A 48 10.03 -6.90 -17.43
CA GLY A 48 10.01 -6.67 -18.88
C GLY A 48 8.61 -6.47 -19.49
N LYS A 49 7.54 -6.66 -18.71
CA LYS A 49 6.14 -6.46 -19.11
C LYS A 49 5.46 -5.33 -18.32
N GLU A 50 6.18 -4.67 -17.42
CA GLU A 50 5.63 -3.61 -16.59
C GLU A 50 5.69 -2.29 -17.38
N ASP A 51 4.63 -1.50 -17.28
CA ASP A 51 4.59 -0.19 -17.91
C ASP A 51 5.59 0.76 -17.24
N SER A 52 6.06 1.76 -17.99
CA SER A 52 6.93 2.81 -17.47
C SER A 52 6.54 4.17 -18.00
N ASP A 53 6.71 5.20 -17.18
CA ASP A 53 6.52 6.59 -17.60
C ASP A 53 7.68 7.08 -18.50
N SER A 54 7.57 8.32 -18.98
CA SER A 54 8.58 8.94 -19.85
C SER A 54 9.97 9.11 -19.21
N ASN A 55 10.08 8.93 -17.89
CA ASN A 55 11.34 8.98 -17.15
C ASN A 55 11.85 7.57 -16.80
N GLY A 56 11.24 6.51 -17.34
CA GLY A 56 11.63 5.12 -17.08
C GLY A 56 11.26 4.62 -15.69
N LYS A 57 10.30 5.26 -15.02
CA LYS A 57 9.77 4.79 -13.73
C LYS A 57 8.59 3.88 -13.96
N LEU A 58 8.62 2.73 -13.31
CA LEU A 58 7.59 1.71 -13.38
C LEU A 58 6.24 2.23 -12.89
N GLN A 59 5.18 1.78 -13.57
CA GLN A 59 3.79 2.06 -13.24
C GLN A 59 3.02 0.73 -13.15
N GLY A 60 2.16 0.59 -12.16
CA GLY A 60 1.26 -0.55 -12.04
C GLY A 60 1.91 -1.86 -11.60
N VAL A 61 3.05 -1.81 -10.90
CA VAL A 61 3.74 -3.03 -10.46
C VAL A 61 2.89 -3.75 -9.41
N SER A 62 2.27 -4.86 -9.82
CA SER A 62 1.36 -5.66 -8.99
C SER A 62 2.06 -6.32 -7.81
N VAL A 63 1.47 -6.17 -6.62
CA VAL A 63 1.89 -6.81 -5.36
C VAL A 63 0.68 -7.15 -4.49
N LEU A 64 0.90 -7.98 -3.47
CA LEU A 64 0.02 -8.04 -2.31
C LEU A 64 0.52 -7.07 -1.23
N CYS A 65 -0.40 -6.49 -0.48
CA CYS A 65 -0.11 -5.57 0.62
C CYS A 65 -1.07 -5.81 1.80
N ALA A 66 -0.58 -5.74 3.04
CA ALA A 66 -1.43 -5.77 4.22
C ALA A 66 -0.77 -5.21 5.47
N ASP A 67 -1.58 -4.79 6.43
CA ASP A 67 -1.13 -4.49 7.79
C ASP A 67 -0.83 -5.79 8.56
N THR A 68 0.38 -6.31 8.39
CA THR A 68 0.78 -7.55 9.05
C THR A 68 2.28 -7.64 9.28
N SER A 69 2.68 -8.44 10.27
CA SER A 69 4.08 -8.71 10.55
C SER A 69 4.65 -9.73 9.55
N GLU A 70 5.96 -9.67 9.32
CA GLU A 70 6.65 -10.57 8.41
C GLU A 70 6.95 -11.89 9.11
N THR A 71 5.96 -12.78 9.09
CA THR A 71 6.11 -14.17 9.56
C THR A 71 5.73 -15.11 8.43
N ALA A 72 6.28 -16.33 8.43
CA ALA A 72 5.96 -17.32 7.41
C ALA A 72 4.45 -17.61 7.31
N VAL A 73 3.75 -17.61 8.46
CA VAL A 73 2.29 -17.79 8.54
C VAL A 73 1.57 -16.61 7.89
N ASN A 74 1.91 -15.38 8.24
CA ASN A 74 1.25 -14.19 7.68
C ASN A 74 1.50 -14.05 6.17
N VAL A 75 2.72 -14.35 5.72
CA VAL A 75 3.08 -14.38 4.30
C VAL A 75 2.22 -15.39 3.55
N THR A 76 2.07 -16.60 4.10
CA THR A 76 1.25 -17.65 3.49
C THR A 76 -0.23 -17.28 3.49
N ASN A 77 -0.74 -16.73 4.58
CA ASN A 77 -2.12 -16.27 4.68
C ASN A 77 -2.42 -15.15 3.68
N LEU A 78 -1.51 -14.17 3.56
CA LEU A 78 -1.66 -13.07 2.63
C LEU A 78 -1.66 -13.58 1.18
N ILE A 79 -0.72 -14.45 0.82
CA ILE A 79 -0.70 -15.13 -0.48
C ILE A 79 -2.01 -15.88 -0.73
N GLY A 80 -2.54 -16.57 0.28
CA GLY A 80 -3.80 -17.31 0.19
C GLY A 80 -5.03 -16.43 -0.09
N THR A 81 -4.92 -15.11 0.06
CA THR A 81 -6.01 -14.19 -0.33
C THR A 81 -6.05 -13.90 -1.83
N ASP A 82 -4.98 -14.21 -2.56
CA ASP A 82 -4.91 -14.04 -4.01
C ASP A 82 -5.46 -15.27 -4.73
N GLY A 83 -6.73 -15.20 -5.11
CA GLY A 83 -7.40 -16.18 -5.94
C GLY A 83 -7.21 -15.97 -7.45
N THR A 84 -6.41 -15.00 -7.88
CA THR A 84 -6.23 -14.66 -9.31
C THR A 84 -5.06 -15.36 -9.97
N ARG A 85 -4.13 -15.93 -9.19
CA ARG A 85 -2.93 -16.60 -9.70
C ARG A 85 -2.47 -17.75 -8.83
N VAL A 86 -1.70 -18.65 -9.41
CA VAL A 86 -0.94 -19.67 -8.65
C VAL A 86 0.41 -19.09 -8.26
N TRP A 87 0.72 -19.14 -6.96
CA TRP A 87 1.98 -18.63 -6.43
C TRP A 87 3.08 -19.68 -6.49
N GLY A 88 4.22 -19.32 -7.09
CA GLY A 88 5.41 -20.17 -7.11
C GLY A 88 6.19 -20.17 -5.78
N PRO A 89 7.26 -20.98 -5.68
CA PRO A 89 8.08 -21.07 -4.46
C PRO A 89 8.88 -19.77 -4.20
N ASN A 90 9.18 -19.01 -5.26
CA ASN A 90 9.92 -17.77 -5.16
C ASN A 90 8.97 -16.60 -4.91
N ARG A 91 9.33 -15.78 -3.93
CA ARG A 91 8.60 -14.58 -3.52
C ARG A 91 9.58 -13.57 -2.98
N GLY A 92 9.35 -12.30 -3.29
CA GLY A 92 10.05 -11.18 -2.69
C GLY A 92 9.17 -10.55 -1.62
N ILE A 93 9.77 -10.24 -0.48
CA ILE A 93 9.11 -9.55 0.62
C ILE A 93 9.74 -8.16 0.78
N ALA A 94 8.92 -7.16 1.07
CA ALA A 94 9.39 -5.81 1.36
C ALA A 94 8.42 -5.09 2.31
N ARG A 95 8.75 -3.85 2.69
CA ARG A 95 7.86 -2.93 3.39
C ARG A 95 7.48 -1.75 2.49
N ALA A 96 6.25 -1.27 2.64
CA ALA A 96 5.80 -0.05 1.95
C ALA A 96 6.69 1.15 2.25
N SER A 97 7.24 1.24 3.46
CA SER A 97 8.23 2.27 3.85
C SER A 97 9.45 2.28 2.93
N THR A 98 9.96 1.13 2.50
CA THR A 98 11.13 1.05 1.60
C THR A 98 10.83 1.67 0.25
N VAL A 99 9.67 1.34 -0.34
CA VAL A 99 9.21 1.93 -1.61
C VAL A 99 9.07 3.45 -1.47
N ILE A 100 8.41 3.89 -0.40
CA ILE A 100 8.10 5.31 -0.17
C ILE A 100 9.39 6.12 0.08
N ASN A 101 10.35 5.56 0.82
CA ASN A 101 11.63 6.22 1.09
C ASN A 101 12.51 6.38 -0.17
N LEU A 102 12.30 5.53 -1.19
CA LEU A 102 12.95 5.66 -2.50
C LEU A 102 12.22 6.63 -3.46
N GLY A 103 11.16 7.29 -2.98
CA GLY A 103 10.36 8.23 -3.77
C GLY A 103 9.28 7.56 -4.64
N GLY A 104 9.01 6.27 -4.43
CA GLY A 104 7.88 5.58 -5.04
C GLY A 104 6.60 5.71 -4.22
N ASN A 105 5.52 5.13 -4.71
CA ASN A 105 4.23 5.07 -4.01
C ASN A 105 3.69 3.63 -4.03
N VAL A 106 2.98 3.27 -2.97
CA VAL A 106 2.18 2.05 -2.92
C VAL A 106 0.73 2.46 -2.79
N VAL A 107 -0.11 2.02 -3.71
CA VAL A 107 -1.53 2.39 -3.78
C VAL A 107 -2.37 1.13 -3.62
N ILE A 108 -3.39 1.21 -2.78
CA ILE A 108 -4.37 0.13 -2.59
C ILE A 108 -5.19 0.01 -3.87
N ASP A 109 -5.28 -1.21 -4.39
CA ASP A 109 -6.00 -1.51 -5.63
C ASP A 109 -6.68 -2.87 -5.49
N ALA A 110 -7.53 -3.03 -4.48
CA ALA A 110 -8.22 -4.28 -4.21
C ALA A 110 -9.04 -4.72 -5.44
N LEU A 111 -8.84 -5.97 -5.85
CA LEU A 111 -9.54 -6.58 -6.99
C LEU A 111 -10.50 -7.66 -6.52
N GLN A 112 -11.48 -7.99 -7.36
CA GLN A 112 -12.30 -9.18 -7.16
C GLN A 112 -11.37 -10.42 -7.13
N ASN A 113 -11.53 -11.25 -6.10
CA ASN A 113 -10.67 -12.41 -5.82
C ASN A 113 -9.19 -12.10 -5.54
N ASN A 114 -8.81 -10.84 -5.34
CA ASN A 114 -7.50 -10.45 -4.82
C ASN A 114 -7.64 -9.14 -4.00
N PRO A 115 -8.23 -9.22 -2.80
CA PRO A 115 -8.62 -8.04 -2.01
C PRO A 115 -7.43 -7.29 -1.41
N ASN A 116 -6.26 -7.93 -1.32
CA ASN A 116 -5.03 -7.32 -0.81
C ASN A 116 -4.11 -6.85 -1.93
N HIS A 117 -4.63 -6.69 -3.15
CA HIS A 117 -3.85 -6.19 -4.25
C HIS A 117 -3.48 -4.71 -4.05
N CYS A 118 -2.23 -4.39 -4.35
CA CYS A 118 -1.68 -3.05 -4.37
C CYS A 118 -0.82 -2.87 -5.63
N LEU A 119 -0.60 -1.61 -5.98
CA LEU A 119 0.28 -1.20 -7.07
C LEU A 119 1.45 -0.38 -6.54
N ILE A 120 2.67 -0.77 -6.94
CA ILE A 120 3.86 0.06 -6.77
C ILE A 120 4.07 0.93 -8.02
N ASN A 121 4.33 2.21 -7.80
CA ASN A 121 4.59 3.19 -8.86
C ASN A 121 5.83 4.05 -8.54
N GLY A 122 6.46 4.61 -9.57
CA GLY A 122 7.42 5.71 -9.41
C GLY A 122 8.87 5.29 -9.10
N LEU A 123 9.17 4.00 -9.11
CA LEU A 123 10.54 3.46 -8.99
C LEU A 123 11.07 3.01 -10.35
N THR A 124 12.36 3.18 -10.61
CA THR A 124 13.01 2.52 -11.74
C THR A 124 13.17 1.02 -11.48
N VAL A 125 13.45 0.25 -12.54
CA VAL A 125 13.80 -1.18 -12.42
C VAL A 125 14.99 -1.39 -11.48
N SER A 126 16.02 -0.53 -11.55
CA SER A 126 17.19 -0.63 -10.67
C SER A 126 16.85 -0.40 -9.20
N GLN A 127 15.93 0.51 -8.89
CA GLN A 127 15.50 0.78 -7.52
C GLN A 127 14.65 -0.38 -6.97
N ILE A 128 13.64 -0.81 -7.71
CA ILE A 128 12.68 -1.81 -7.20
C ILE A 128 13.32 -3.18 -7.00
N LYS A 129 14.29 -3.57 -7.83
CA LYS A 129 15.04 -4.82 -7.66
C LYS A 129 15.96 -4.86 -6.45
N GLY A 130 16.10 -3.75 -5.72
CA GLY A 130 16.91 -3.69 -4.50
C GLY A 130 16.10 -3.87 -3.22
N ILE A 131 14.77 -3.91 -3.31
CA ILE A 131 13.91 -3.84 -2.10
C ILE A 131 13.45 -5.19 -1.59
N TRP A 132 13.59 -6.26 -2.38
CA TRP A 132 13.03 -7.57 -2.08
C TRP A 132 14.06 -8.47 -1.38
N HIS A 133 13.62 -9.13 -0.31
CA HIS A 133 14.37 -10.17 0.41
C HIS A 133 13.58 -11.46 0.57
#